data_AF-A0A727BNL1-F1
#
_entry.id   AF-A0A727BNL1-F1
#
_cell.length_a   1.000
_cell.length_b   1.000
_cell.length_c   1.000
_cell.angle_alpha   90.00
_cell.angle_beta   90.00
_cell.angle_gamma   90.00
#
_symmetry.space_group_name_H-M   'P 1'
#
loop_
_entity.id
_entity.type
_entity.pdbx_description
1 polymer ?
#
loop_
_entity_poly.entity_id
_entity_poly.type
_entity_poly.pdbx_seq_one_letter_code
_entity_poly.pdbx_strand_id
1 'polypeptide(L)'
;MRGIGAVIHFRSPTPGSTSAPDFSGMWSSIRDWFALSAQDEAAQCFRAFYQPDEGMSPPDRLKHFLRLKALASPGRQANFTAERILGTGETICMIASGKNSDFPSVTLHLSDQEWHSTQHQKEAVDSPRSSVSDDNQTATVTGTGGSVEARPKGSPITRAQIQAWQELSPEAKRETGGWKVWAQSQGINIGSAGTCLTNTGLRPRGAIRLQPPGERGSSITNAQIQVWRDLPQEAKREAGGWIKWAQAQGINIGSAGACLTNTGLTPRGAIRLQPPGERGTPIINMQIQAWQDLPLEAKREAGGWIRWAQAQGINIDSASACLTNTGLTPSGAIRLQPPGERGTPITNQQIRAWQDLPLEAKNEAGGCIKWAQAQGINIGSTRMFLTNSGLTPFGTERL
;
A
#
# COMPACT_ATOMS: atom_id res chain seq x y z
N MET A 1 -34.31 32.68 -5.87
CA MET A 1 -33.58 33.54 -4.93
C MET A 1 -32.17 32.97 -4.76
N ARG A 2 -31.13 33.69 -5.19
CA ARG A 2 -29.73 33.25 -5.01
C ARG A 2 -29.36 33.46 -3.53
N GLY A 3 -29.13 32.37 -2.80
CA GLY A 3 -28.67 32.42 -1.42
C GLY A 3 -27.26 33.02 -1.37
N ILE A 4 -27.14 34.21 -0.79
CA ILE A 4 -25.87 34.85 -0.47
C ILE A 4 -25.27 34.06 0.70
N GLY A 5 -24.29 33.20 0.42
CA GLY A 5 -23.62 32.42 1.46
C GLY A 5 -22.89 33.34 2.44
N ALA A 6 -22.96 33.01 3.73
CA ALA A 6 -22.43 33.82 4.82
C ALA A 6 -20.94 34.15 4.61
N VAL A 7 -20.60 35.44 4.75
CA VAL A 7 -19.22 35.91 4.81
C VAL A 7 -18.70 35.61 6.21
N ILE A 8 -17.74 34.70 6.30
CA ILE A 8 -17.15 34.25 7.56
C ILE A 8 -15.87 35.04 7.78
N HIS A 9 -15.89 35.94 8.77
CA HIS A 9 -14.72 36.74 9.14
C HIS A 9 -13.73 35.88 9.94
N PHE A 10 -12.50 35.77 9.45
CA PHE A 10 -11.36 35.15 10.15
C PHE A 10 -10.60 36.23 10.93
N ARG A 11 -9.95 35.86 12.04
CA ARG A 11 -9.21 36.83 12.88
C ARG A 11 -8.05 37.43 12.08
N SER A 12 -8.03 38.76 11.95
CA SER A 12 -6.95 39.48 11.27
C SER A 12 -5.61 39.32 12.00
N PRO A 13 -4.47 39.34 11.28
CA PRO A 13 -3.15 39.28 11.91
C PRO A 13 -2.95 40.46 12.86
N THR A 14 -2.38 40.20 14.04
CA THR A 14 -1.93 41.23 14.97
C THR A 14 -0.93 42.16 14.27
N PRO A 15 -1.01 43.50 14.41
CA PRO A 15 -0.09 44.39 13.72
C PRO A 15 1.33 44.14 14.27
N GLY A 16 2.23 43.63 13.43
CA GLY A 16 3.63 43.39 13.78
C GLY A 16 4.16 41.97 13.52
N SER A 17 3.35 41.02 13.05
CA SER A 17 3.82 39.66 12.70
C SER A 17 3.81 39.45 11.19
N THR A 18 4.99 39.43 10.58
CA THR A 18 5.21 39.05 9.19
C THR A 18 4.97 37.54 9.05
N SER A 19 4.00 37.14 8.20
CA SER A 19 3.63 35.77 7.79
C SER A 19 2.53 35.00 8.56
N ALA A 20 1.39 35.63 8.85
CA ALA A 20 0.19 34.86 9.20
C ALA A 20 -0.47 34.24 7.93
N PRO A 21 -0.90 32.96 7.94
CA PRO A 21 -1.58 32.35 6.79
C PRO A 21 -2.90 33.04 6.45
N ASP A 22 -3.19 33.23 5.16
CA ASP A 22 -4.49 33.76 4.70
C ASP A 22 -5.59 32.69 4.75
N PHE A 23 -6.17 32.50 5.94
CA PHE A 23 -7.22 31.51 6.15
C PHE A 23 -8.50 31.77 5.34
N SER A 24 -8.77 33.01 4.91
CA SER A 24 -9.91 33.35 4.07
C SER A 24 -9.71 32.87 2.63
N GLY A 25 -8.51 33.11 2.08
CA GLY A 25 -8.10 32.57 0.79
C GLY A 25 -8.06 31.04 0.80
N MET A 26 -7.54 30.45 1.88
CA MET A 26 -7.49 28.99 2.07
C MET A 26 -8.90 28.38 2.09
N TRP A 27 -9.84 28.92 2.88
CA TRP A 27 -11.23 28.44 2.89
C TRP A 27 -11.87 28.55 1.50
N SER A 28 -11.67 29.67 0.82
CA SER A 28 -12.22 29.89 -0.53
C SER A 28 -11.73 28.84 -1.55
N SER A 29 -10.51 28.34 -1.40
CA SER A 29 -9.91 27.33 -2.30
C SER A 29 -10.46 25.91 -2.16
N ILE A 30 -11.14 25.61 -1.04
CA ILE A 30 -11.73 24.29 -0.76
C ILE A 30 -13.25 24.35 -0.57
N ARG A 31 -13.85 25.55 -0.62
CA ARG A 31 -15.29 25.76 -0.40
C ARG A 31 -16.16 24.92 -1.34
N ASP A 32 -15.71 24.72 -2.58
CA ASP A 32 -16.37 23.90 -3.61
C ASP A 32 -16.33 22.39 -3.31
N TRP A 33 -15.57 21.96 -2.31
CA TRP A 33 -15.53 20.55 -1.90
C TRP A 33 -16.75 20.14 -1.09
N PHE A 34 -17.49 21.12 -0.55
CA PHE A 34 -18.63 20.91 0.34
C PHE A 34 -19.95 21.23 -0.38
N ALA A 35 -20.97 20.42 -0.11
CA ALA A 35 -22.33 20.70 -0.57
C ALA A 35 -22.80 22.05 0.00
N LEU A 36 -23.62 22.79 -0.76
CA LEU A 36 -24.10 24.12 -0.35
C LEU A 36 -24.75 24.12 1.04
N SER A 37 -25.50 23.06 1.38
CA SER A 37 -26.15 22.88 2.69
C SER A 37 -25.18 22.61 3.84
N ALA A 38 -23.95 22.20 3.54
CA ALA A 38 -22.92 21.84 4.52
C ALA A 38 -21.79 22.89 4.61
N GLN A 39 -21.80 23.93 3.76
CA GLN A 39 -20.71 24.91 3.70
C GLN A 39 -20.55 25.72 4.99
N ASP A 40 -21.64 26.10 5.65
CA ASP A 40 -21.57 26.86 6.90
C ASP A 40 -20.98 26.03 8.05
N GLU A 41 -21.39 24.77 8.16
CA GLU A 41 -20.85 23.82 9.15
C GLU A 41 -19.38 23.50 8.87
N ALA A 42 -19.04 23.27 7.59
CA ALA A 42 -17.67 23.02 7.17
C ALA A 42 -16.77 24.23 7.45
N ALA A 43 -17.25 25.46 7.24
CA ALA A 43 -16.48 26.65 7.54
C ALA A 43 -16.23 26.83 9.05
N GLN A 44 -17.20 26.49 9.89
CA GLN A 44 -17.03 26.47 11.34
C GLN A 44 -15.98 25.43 11.77
N CYS A 45 -16.05 24.22 11.21
CA CYS A 45 -15.06 23.18 11.46
C CYS A 45 -13.65 23.59 10.99
N PHE A 46 -13.56 24.23 9.83
CA PHE A 46 -12.32 24.76 9.28
C PHE A 46 -11.70 25.83 10.20
N ARG A 47 -12.52 26.77 10.69
CA ARG A 47 -12.09 27.78 11.65
C ARG A 47 -11.62 27.16 12.96
N ALA A 48 -12.43 26.30 13.58
CA ALA A 48 -12.08 25.64 14.84
C ALA A 48 -10.78 24.82 14.73
N PHE A 49 -10.51 24.25 13.54
CA PHE A 49 -9.29 23.50 13.30
C PHE A 49 -8.04 24.39 13.14
N TYR A 50 -8.10 25.49 12.39
CA TYR A 50 -6.92 26.35 12.17
C TYR A 50 -6.74 27.46 13.20
N GLN A 51 -7.85 27.97 13.73
CA GLN A 51 -7.95 29.05 14.71
C GLN A 51 -8.79 28.56 15.90
N PRO A 52 -8.30 27.61 16.71
CA PRO A 52 -9.03 27.12 17.88
C PRO A 52 -9.21 28.24 18.91
N ASP A 53 -10.33 28.24 19.62
CA ASP A 53 -10.55 29.13 20.77
C ASP A 53 -9.57 28.79 21.91
N GLU A 54 -9.27 29.77 22.76
CA GLU A 54 -8.43 29.57 23.95
C GLU A 54 -9.02 28.45 24.83
N GLY A 55 -8.26 27.37 25.00
CA GLY A 55 -8.68 26.20 25.80
C GLY A 55 -9.24 25.01 25.00
N MET A 56 -9.31 25.08 23.67
CA MET A 56 -9.71 23.92 22.86
C MET A 56 -8.72 22.76 23.01
N SER A 57 -9.22 21.59 23.39
CA SER A 57 -8.42 20.39 23.57
C SER A 57 -7.93 19.83 22.20
N PRO A 58 -6.76 19.20 22.12
CA PRO A 58 -6.31 18.52 20.90
C PRO A 58 -7.31 17.47 20.37
N PRO A 59 -8.00 16.66 21.21
CA PRO A 59 -9.05 15.75 20.74
C PRO A 59 -10.23 16.48 20.09
N ASP A 60 -10.69 17.58 20.68
CA ASP A 60 -11.82 18.34 20.10
C ASP A 60 -11.40 19.05 18.81
N ARG A 61 -10.15 19.52 18.73
CA ARG A 61 -9.59 20.06 17.49
C ARG A 61 -9.52 19.00 16.38
N LEU A 62 -9.18 17.75 16.73
CA LEU A 62 -9.24 16.62 15.80
C LEU A 62 -10.68 16.29 15.38
N LYS A 63 -11.68 16.38 16.27
CA LYS A 63 -13.09 16.17 15.90
C LYS A 63 -13.54 17.13 14.81
N HIS A 64 -13.17 18.41 14.92
CA HIS A 64 -13.47 19.40 13.87
C HIS A 64 -12.79 19.05 12.55
N PHE A 65 -11.54 18.57 12.57
CA PHE A 65 -10.86 18.08 11.35
C PHE A 65 -11.58 16.87 10.72
N LEU A 66 -11.98 15.89 11.52
CA LEU A 66 -12.67 14.69 11.03
C LEU A 66 -14.09 14.98 10.54
N ARG A 67 -14.77 15.95 11.17
CA ARG A 67 -16.08 16.44 10.73
C ARG A 67 -15.95 17.21 9.43
N LEU A 68 -14.96 18.09 9.31
CA LEU A 68 -14.63 18.75 8.05
C LEU A 68 -14.37 17.74 6.92
N LYS A 69 -13.56 16.70 7.18
CA LYS A 69 -13.36 15.59 6.23
C LYS A 69 -14.67 14.88 5.86
N ALA A 70 -15.59 14.69 6.79
CA ALA A 70 -16.87 14.02 6.55
C ALA A 70 -17.81 14.84 5.66
N LEU A 71 -17.85 16.15 5.86
CA LEU A 71 -18.68 17.07 5.08
C LEU A 71 -18.19 17.27 3.65
N ALA A 72 -16.92 16.95 3.38
CA ALA A 72 -16.36 17.01 2.03
C ALA A 72 -16.96 15.92 1.12
N SER A 73 -17.16 16.27 -0.15
CA SER A 73 -17.63 15.36 -1.19
C SER A 73 -16.77 14.10 -1.25
N PRO A 74 -17.33 12.90 -1.55
CA PRO A 74 -16.60 11.63 -1.48
C PRO A 74 -15.25 11.62 -2.21
N GLY A 75 -15.16 12.24 -3.40
CA GLY A 75 -13.91 12.35 -4.16
C GLY A 75 -12.87 13.33 -3.60
N ARG A 76 -13.21 14.11 -2.56
CA ARG A 76 -12.35 15.11 -1.90
C ARG A 76 -11.92 14.69 -0.50
N GLN A 77 -12.54 13.66 0.10
CA GLN A 77 -12.19 13.22 1.45
C GLN A 77 -10.76 12.68 1.56
N ALA A 78 -10.20 12.15 0.48
CA ALA A 78 -8.82 11.68 0.41
C ALA A 78 -7.79 12.83 0.59
N ASN A 79 -8.20 14.08 0.36
CA ASN A 79 -7.35 15.25 0.56
C ASN A 79 -7.12 15.57 2.05
N PHE A 80 -7.90 14.98 2.95
CA PHE A 80 -7.77 15.15 4.39
C PHE A 80 -7.07 13.93 4.98
N THR A 81 -5.84 14.11 5.45
CA THR A 81 -5.02 13.05 6.05
C THR A 81 -4.74 13.38 7.52
N ALA A 82 -4.80 12.37 8.37
CA ALA A 82 -4.41 12.48 9.77
C ALA A 82 -3.51 11.28 10.09
N GLU A 83 -2.22 11.54 10.24
CA GLU A 83 -1.20 10.52 10.41
C GLU A 83 -0.63 10.57 11.83
N ARG A 84 -0.63 9.44 12.53
CA ARG A 84 -0.06 9.33 13.87
C ARG A 84 1.40 8.90 13.77
N ILE A 85 2.29 9.64 14.43
CA ILE A 85 3.70 9.26 14.55
C ILE A 85 3.82 8.23 15.67
N LEU A 86 4.33 7.05 15.31
CA LEU A 86 4.52 5.96 16.26
C LEU A 86 5.61 6.33 17.28
N GLY A 87 5.26 6.32 18.56
CA GLY A 87 6.19 6.55 19.67
C GLY A 87 6.23 7.98 20.22
N THR A 88 5.67 8.98 19.53
CA THR A 88 5.64 10.38 20.03
C THR A 88 4.27 10.85 20.51
N GLY A 89 3.19 10.13 20.16
CA GLY A 89 1.82 10.55 20.47
C GLY A 89 1.35 11.75 19.63
N GLU A 90 2.12 12.15 18.63
CA GLU A 90 1.77 13.24 17.73
C GLU A 90 0.89 12.73 16.60
N THR A 91 -0.08 13.54 16.22
CA THR A 91 -0.96 13.34 15.08
C THR A 91 -0.86 14.55 14.18
N ILE A 92 -0.37 14.35 12.96
CA ILE A 92 -0.25 15.39 11.96
C ILE A 92 -1.49 15.36 11.07
N CYS A 93 -2.26 16.44 11.08
CA CYS A 93 -3.44 16.63 10.25
C CYS A 93 -3.12 17.57 9.07
N MET A 94 -3.43 17.13 7.84
CA MET A 94 -3.13 17.88 6.61
C MET A 94 -4.34 17.93 5.67
N ILE A 95 -4.46 19.05 4.94
CA ILE A 95 -5.45 19.25 3.88
C ILE A 95 -4.70 19.55 2.57
N ALA A 96 -4.73 18.62 1.62
CA ALA A 96 -4.04 18.76 0.34
C ALA A 96 -4.98 19.30 -0.76
N SER A 97 -4.90 20.59 -1.06
CA SER A 97 -5.54 21.15 -2.26
C SER A 97 -4.55 21.09 -3.41
N GLY A 98 -4.77 20.18 -4.36
CA GLY A 98 -3.81 19.79 -5.42
C GLY A 98 -3.36 20.86 -6.43
N LYS A 99 -3.45 22.15 -6.08
CA LYS A 99 -2.94 23.26 -6.90
C LYS A 99 -1.73 23.99 -6.33
N ASN A 100 -1.43 23.81 -5.05
CA ASN A 100 -0.20 24.15 -4.31
C ASN A 100 -0.58 23.86 -2.85
N SER A 101 0.15 23.02 -2.13
CA SER A 101 -0.21 22.63 -0.76
C SER A 101 0.14 23.77 0.21
N ASP A 102 -0.62 24.87 0.15
CA ASP A 102 -0.43 26.07 0.96
C ASP A 102 -1.14 25.98 2.33
N PHE A 103 -1.70 24.82 2.67
CA PHE A 103 -2.30 24.59 3.98
C PHE A 103 -1.23 24.16 4.99
N PRO A 104 -1.06 24.89 6.10
CA PRO A 104 -0.13 24.48 7.14
C PRO A 104 -0.61 23.18 7.80
N SER A 105 0.29 22.22 7.98
CA SER A 105 -0.01 21.02 8.76
C SER A 105 -0.26 21.41 10.23
N VAL A 106 -1.25 20.77 10.86
CA VAL A 106 -1.51 20.95 12.30
C VAL A 106 -1.09 19.70 13.04
N THR A 107 -0.10 19.83 13.92
CA THR A 107 0.33 18.77 14.83
C THR A 107 -0.48 18.83 16.12
N LEU A 108 -1.14 17.72 16.47
CA LEU A 108 -1.92 17.54 17.68
C LEU A 108 -1.25 16.48 18.56
N HIS A 109 -1.07 16.76 19.85
CA HIS A 109 -0.57 15.79 20.81
C HIS A 109 -1.75 15.05 21.45
N LEU A 110 -1.81 13.73 21.22
CA LEU A 110 -2.92 12.86 21.62
C LEU A 110 -2.39 11.56 22.21
N SER A 111 -2.90 11.13 23.36
CA SER A 111 -2.66 9.76 23.85
C SER A 111 -3.23 8.72 22.87
N ASP A 112 -2.77 7.46 22.96
CA ASP A 112 -3.28 6.39 22.10
C ASP A 112 -4.80 6.20 22.32
N GLN A 113 -5.25 6.28 23.57
CA GLN A 113 -6.66 6.15 23.93
C GLN A 113 -7.52 7.28 23.33
N GLU A 114 -7.06 8.53 23.39
CA GLU A 114 -7.80 9.68 22.84
C GLU A 114 -7.90 9.61 21.31
N TRP A 115 -6.83 9.19 20.64
CA TRP A 115 -6.82 9.02 19.19
C TRP A 115 -7.81 7.94 18.74
N HIS A 116 -7.77 6.77 19.37
CA HIS A 116 -8.71 5.69 19.04
C HIS A 116 -10.16 6.08 19.35
N SER A 117 -10.42 6.73 20.49
CA SER A 117 -11.77 7.18 20.86
C SER A 117 -12.33 8.23 19.89
N THR A 118 -11.48 9.13 19.39
CA THR A 118 -11.89 10.21 18.47
C THR A 118 -12.14 9.71 17.04
N GLN A 119 -11.46 8.63 16.62
CA GLN A 119 -11.74 7.97 15.33
C GLN A 119 -13.05 7.17 15.35
N HIS A 120 -13.35 6.48 16.46
CA HIS A 120 -14.54 5.60 16.57
C HIS A 120 -15.88 6.34 16.75
N GLN A 121 -15.90 7.57 17.28
CA GLN A 121 -17.14 8.35 17.39
C GLN A 121 -17.79 8.71 16.03
N LYS A 122 -17.10 8.48 14.90
CA LYS A 122 -17.64 8.68 13.55
C LYS A 122 -18.58 7.56 13.08
N GLU A 123 -18.53 6.36 13.69
CA GLU A 123 -19.37 5.22 13.25
C GLU A 123 -20.76 5.19 13.90
N ALA A 124 -21.03 6.02 14.91
CA ALA A 124 -22.24 5.90 15.72
C ALA A 124 -23.38 6.89 15.38
N VAL A 125 -23.20 7.83 14.43
CA VAL A 125 -24.16 8.95 14.25
C VAL A 125 -24.96 8.92 12.94
N ASP A 126 -24.68 8.03 11.98
CA ASP A 126 -25.50 7.93 10.76
C ASP A 126 -26.16 6.54 10.61
N SER A 127 -27.31 6.40 11.26
CA SER A 127 -28.33 5.45 10.84
C SER A 127 -29.69 6.13 10.84
N PRO A 128 -30.23 6.43 9.66
CA PRO A 128 -31.66 6.37 9.44
C PRO A 128 -32.04 5.24 8.48
N ARG A 129 -33.09 4.53 8.89
CA ARG A 129 -33.82 3.46 8.19
C ARG A 129 -34.58 3.97 6.95
N SER A 130 -34.83 3.03 6.03
CA SER A 130 -35.97 2.98 5.06
C SER A 130 -35.86 3.95 3.86
N SER A 131 -36.26 3.68 2.61
CA SER A 131 -37.15 2.67 1.99
C SER A 131 -36.98 2.70 0.45
N VAL A 132 -37.24 1.56 -0.20
CA VAL A 132 -37.98 1.33 -1.46
C VAL A 132 -37.80 2.30 -2.65
N SER A 133 -37.32 1.78 -3.80
CA SER A 133 -38.01 1.87 -5.10
C SER A 133 -37.27 1.04 -6.17
N ASP A 134 -38.04 0.20 -6.86
CA ASP A 134 -37.70 -0.42 -8.14
C ASP A 134 -37.47 0.66 -9.22
N ASP A 135 -36.62 0.36 -10.21
CA ASP A 135 -37.07 0.33 -11.61
C ASP A 135 -35.99 -0.20 -12.57
N ASN A 136 -36.43 -1.13 -13.41
CA ASN A 136 -35.73 -1.71 -14.54
C ASN A 136 -35.50 -0.68 -15.65
N GLN A 137 -34.36 -0.78 -16.33
CA GLN A 137 -34.33 -0.60 -17.79
C GLN A 137 -33.13 -1.28 -18.46
N THR A 138 -33.47 -2.31 -19.23
CA THR A 138 -32.71 -2.96 -20.30
C THR A 138 -32.41 -2.02 -21.46
N ALA A 139 -31.20 -2.09 -22.04
CA ALA A 139 -30.97 -1.74 -23.44
C ALA A 139 -29.84 -2.57 -24.06
N THR A 140 -30.08 -2.96 -25.31
CA THR A 140 -29.51 -4.07 -26.05
C THR A 140 -28.32 -3.68 -26.95
N VAL A 141 -27.42 -4.64 -27.10
CA VAL A 141 -26.39 -4.92 -28.14
C VAL A 141 -26.46 -4.14 -29.46
N THR A 142 -25.30 -3.67 -29.94
CA THR A 142 -24.82 -3.86 -31.34
C THR A 142 -23.29 -3.74 -31.39
N GLY A 143 -22.62 -4.74 -31.96
CA GLY A 143 -21.17 -4.72 -32.19
C GLY A 143 -20.79 -4.29 -33.61
N THR A 144 -19.49 -4.09 -33.85
CA THR A 144 -18.79 -4.27 -35.14
C THR A 144 -17.29 -4.34 -34.85
N GLY A 145 -16.56 -5.20 -35.57
CA GLY A 145 -15.22 -5.66 -35.21
C GLY A 145 -14.04 -4.87 -35.78
N GLY A 146 -12.84 -5.34 -35.40
CA GLY A 146 -11.63 -5.25 -36.21
C GLY A 146 -10.58 -4.23 -35.75
N SER A 147 -9.67 -4.64 -34.86
CA SER A 147 -8.24 -4.38 -35.02
C SER A 147 -7.46 -5.29 -34.07
N VAL A 148 -6.42 -5.96 -34.58
CA VAL A 148 -5.48 -6.75 -33.78
C VAL A 148 -4.54 -5.76 -33.08
N GLU A 149 -5.06 -5.05 -32.09
CA GLU A 149 -4.25 -4.22 -31.21
C GLU A 149 -3.53 -5.13 -30.21
N ALA A 150 -2.23 -4.88 -30.06
CA ALA A 150 -1.39 -5.51 -29.06
C ALA A 150 -2.10 -5.46 -27.71
N ARG A 151 -2.46 -6.65 -27.18
CA ARG A 151 -3.22 -6.81 -25.93
C ARG A 151 -2.69 -5.84 -24.87
N PRO A 152 -3.52 -4.93 -24.34
CA PRO A 152 -3.15 -4.13 -23.19
C PRO A 152 -2.72 -5.08 -22.08
N LYS A 153 -1.54 -4.87 -21.50
CA LYS A 153 -1.18 -5.53 -20.25
C LYS A 153 -2.24 -5.10 -19.23
N GLY A 154 -3.21 -5.99 -18.96
CA GLY A 154 -4.35 -5.67 -18.11
C GLY A 154 -3.91 -5.11 -16.76
N SER A 155 -4.79 -4.37 -16.11
CA SER A 155 -4.51 -3.71 -14.83
C SER A 155 -4.39 -4.74 -13.69
N PRO A 156 -3.56 -4.49 -12.66
CA PRO A 156 -3.55 -5.32 -11.46
C PRO A 156 -4.94 -5.40 -10.85
N ILE A 157 -5.33 -6.59 -10.36
CA ILE A 157 -6.65 -6.77 -9.75
C ILE A 157 -6.77 -5.89 -8.49
N THR A 158 -7.87 -5.17 -8.35
CA THR A 158 -8.14 -4.27 -7.21
C THR A 158 -8.90 -5.00 -6.09
N ARG A 159 -8.95 -4.40 -4.90
CA ARG A 159 -9.75 -4.94 -3.79
C ARG A 159 -11.24 -5.04 -4.16
N ALA A 160 -11.79 -4.00 -4.78
CA ALA A 160 -13.18 -3.98 -5.24
C ALA A 160 -13.47 -5.10 -6.24
N GLN A 161 -12.54 -5.38 -7.16
CA GLN A 161 -12.69 -6.48 -8.13
C GLN A 161 -12.63 -7.87 -7.46
N ILE A 162 -11.80 -8.04 -6.42
CA ILE A 162 -11.78 -9.29 -5.64
C ILE A 162 -13.11 -9.48 -4.90
N GLN A 163 -13.68 -8.39 -4.35
CA GLN A 163 -14.97 -8.41 -3.66
C GLN A 163 -16.11 -8.75 -4.64
N ALA A 164 -16.15 -8.08 -5.78
CA ALA A 164 -17.15 -8.32 -6.82
C ALA A 164 -17.13 -9.80 -7.29
N TRP A 165 -15.95 -10.40 -7.47
CA TRP A 165 -15.88 -11.83 -7.78
C TRP A 165 -16.34 -12.72 -6.63
N GLN A 166 -16.10 -12.34 -5.37
CA GLN A 166 -16.56 -13.10 -4.21
C GLN A 166 -18.09 -13.15 -4.15
N GLU A 167 -18.74 -12.01 -4.35
CA GLU A 167 -20.19 -11.80 -4.21
C GLU A 167 -21.03 -12.45 -5.33
N LEU A 168 -20.43 -12.77 -6.48
CA LEU A 168 -21.13 -13.51 -7.53
C LEU A 168 -21.61 -14.88 -7.03
N SER A 169 -22.84 -15.24 -7.39
CA SER A 169 -23.37 -16.58 -7.16
C SER A 169 -22.55 -17.64 -7.92
N PRO A 170 -22.56 -18.91 -7.47
CA PRO A 170 -21.94 -20.02 -8.20
C PRO A 170 -22.43 -20.14 -9.65
N GLU A 171 -23.70 -19.83 -9.89
CA GLU A 171 -24.35 -19.83 -11.20
C GLU A 171 -23.79 -18.70 -12.09
N ALA A 172 -23.70 -17.47 -11.57
CA ALA A 172 -23.12 -16.34 -12.30
C ALA A 172 -21.62 -16.53 -12.58
N LYS A 173 -20.88 -17.19 -11.68
CA LYS A 173 -19.47 -17.58 -11.90
C LYS A 173 -19.31 -18.60 -13.03
N ARG A 174 -20.30 -19.49 -13.21
CA ARG A 174 -20.32 -20.45 -14.34
C ARG A 174 -20.69 -19.77 -15.65
N GLU A 175 -21.71 -18.91 -15.64
CA GLU A 175 -22.17 -18.16 -16.82
C GLU A 175 -21.10 -17.21 -17.37
N THR A 176 -20.26 -16.66 -16.50
CA THR A 176 -19.11 -15.84 -16.89
C THR A 176 -17.94 -16.65 -17.47
N GLY A 177 -18.03 -17.98 -17.57
CA GLY A 177 -16.96 -18.84 -18.11
C GLY A 177 -15.78 -19.04 -17.16
N GLY A 178 -15.97 -18.75 -15.86
CA GLY A 178 -14.93 -18.84 -14.83
C GLY A 178 -14.04 -17.59 -14.72
N TRP A 179 -13.20 -17.57 -13.69
CA TRP A 179 -12.49 -16.34 -13.27
C TRP A 179 -11.59 -15.74 -14.35
N LYS A 180 -11.09 -16.57 -15.28
CA LYS A 180 -10.17 -16.15 -16.34
C LYS A 180 -10.90 -15.34 -17.43
N VAL A 181 -12.10 -15.78 -17.81
CA VAL A 181 -12.94 -15.09 -18.80
C VAL A 181 -13.50 -13.81 -18.18
N TRP A 182 -13.96 -13.89 -16.93
CA TRP A 182 -14.37 -12.71 -16.15
C TRP A 182 -13.24 -11.68 -15.97
N ALA A 183 -12.02 -12.12 -15.65
CA ALA A 183 -10.89 -11.20 -15.50
C ALA A 183 -10.53 -10.50 -16.82
N GLN A 184 -10.66 -11.19 -17.95
CA GLN A 184 -10.42 -10.62 -19.28
C GLN A 184 -11.46 -9.56 -19.65
N SER A 185 -12.75 -9.82 -19.38
CA SER A 185 -13.82 -8.86 -19.69
C SER A 185 -13.71 -7.57 -18.88
N GLN A 186 -13.10 -7.65 -17.69
CA GLN A 186 -12.83 -6.52 -16.80
C GLN A 186 -11.48 -5.82 -17.07
N GLY A 187 -10.73 -6.25 -18.10
CA GLY A 187 -9.40 -5.70 -18.41
C GLY A 187 -8.33 -5.99 -17.34
N ILE A 188 -8.53 -7.02 -16.51
CA ILE A 188 -7.64 -7.38 -15.41
C ILE A 188 -6.49 -8.27 -15.92
N ASN A 189 -5.28 -8.03 -15.41
CA ASN A 189 -4.14 -8.90 -15.64
C ASN A 189 -4.43 -10.33 -15.18
N ILE A 190 -4.33 -11.31 -16.08
CA ILE A 190 -4.59 -12.72 -15.76
C ILE A 190 -3.66 -13.27 -14.68
N GLY A 191 -2.39 -12.86 -14.65
CA GLY A 191 -1.46 -13.25 -13.59
C GLY A 191 -1.91 -12.70 -12.23
N SER A 192 -2.26 -11.42 -12.18
CA SER A 192 -2.77 -10.77 -10.96
C SER A 192 -4.06 -11.42 -10.45
N ALA A 193 -5.05 -11.59 -11.33
CA ALA A 193 -6.31 -12.27 -11.02
C ALA A 193 -6.08 -13.72 -10.59
N GLY A 194 -5.21 -14.46 -11.28
CA GLY A 194 -4.89 -15.85 -10.97
C GLY A 194 -4.23 -16.04 -9.61
N THR A 195 -3.59 -14.99 -9.06
CA THR A 195 -3.08 -15.06 -7.68
C THR A 195 -4.17 -14.86 -6.62
N CYS A 196 -5.32 -14.27 -6.98
CA CYS A 196 -6.38 -13.90 -6.04
C CYS A 196 -7.66 -14.75 -6.18
N LEU A 197 -7.96 -15.27 -7.38
CA LEU A 197 -9.26 -15.87 -7.71
C LEU A 197 -9.18 -17.37 -8.00
N THR A 198 -10.31 -18.05 -7.82
CA THR A 198 -10.60 -19.42 -8.26
C THR A 198 -11.99 -19.45 -8.92
N ASN A 199 -12.34 -20.52 -9.63
CA ASN A 199 -13.66 -20.62 -10.27
C ASN A 199 -14.82 -20.63 -9.25
N THR A 200 -14.56 -21.04 -8.00
CA THR A 200 -15.59 -21.14 -6.96
C THR A 200 -15.56 -19.97 -5.96
N GLY A 201 -14.50 -19.16 -5.95
CA GLY A 201 -14.32 -18.08 -4.98
C GLY A 201 -12.92 -17.51 -4.99
N LEU A 202 -12.29 -17.37 -3.82
CA LEU A 202 -11.00 -16.71 -3.65
C LEU A 202 -9.88 -17.68 -3.28
N ARG A 203 -8.67 -17.36 -3.76
CA ARG A 203 -7.44 -17.92 -3.19
C ARG A 203 -7.14 -17.24 -1.85
N PRO A 204 -6.28 -17.83 -0.99
CA PRO A 204 -5.88 -17.21 0.27
C PRO A 204 -5.40 -15.77 0.11
N ARG A 205 -4.64 -15.47 -0.95
CA ARG A 205 -4.19 -14.10 -1.26
C ARG A 205 -5.33 -13.14 -1.60
N GLY A 206 -6.38 -13.63 -2.28
CA GLY A 206 -7.59 -12.84 -2.55
C GLY A 206 -8.34 -12.54 -1.26
N ALA A 207 -8.57 -13.55 -0.42
CA ALA A 207 -9.21 -13.40 0.88
C ALA A 207 -8.47 -12.41 1.80
N ILE A 208 -7.12 -12.49 1.86
CA ILE A 208 -6.29 -11.53 2.60
C ILE A 208 -6.51 -10.10 2.12
N ARG A 209 -6.59 -9.90 0.80
CA ARG A 209 -6.76 -8.55 0.23
C ARG A 209 -8.14 -7.96 0.54
N LEU A 210 -9.10 -8.77 0.94
CA LEU A 210 -10.43 -8.35 1.39
C LEU A 210 -10.57 -8.17 2.90
N GLN A 211 -9.57 -8.53 3.71
CA GLN A 211 -9.61 -8.24 5.15
C GLN A 211 -9.53 -6.71 5.40
N PRO A 212 -10.39 -6.13 6.26
CA PRO A 212 -10.29 -4.75 6.69
C PRO A 212 -8.87 -4.40 7.18
N PRO A 213 -8.38 -3.16 6.99
CA PRO A 213 -7.04 -2.75 7.45
C PRO A 213 -6.77 -3.03 8.94
N GLY A 214 -7.81 -3.00 9.79
CA GLY A 214 -7.73 -3.30 11.24
C GLY A 214 -7.78 -4.79 11.61
N GLU A 215 -8.15 -5.67 10.69
CA GLU A 215 -8.13 -7.13 10.87
C GLU A 215 -6.91 -7.79 10.21
N ARG A 216 -5.99 -6.98 9.67
CA ARG A 216 -4.70 -7.48 9.22
C ARG A 216 -3.93 -7.90 10.46
N GLY A 217 -4.11 -9.16 10.85
CA GLY A 217 -3.53 -9.73 12.05
C GLY A 217 -2.04 -9.42 12.21
N SER A 218 -1.50 -9.60 13.40
CA SER A 218 -0.09 -9.34 13.70
C SER A 218 0.83 -10.23 12.85
N SER A 219 2.05 -9.76 12.56
CA SER A 219 3.04 -10.62 11.90
C SER A 219 3.32 -11.85 12.78
N ILE A 220 3.49 -13.03 12.15
CA ILE A 220 3.73 -14.26 12.89
C ILE A 220 5.06 -14.18 13.66
N THR A 221 5.02 -14.51 14.95
CA THR A 221 6.19 -14.55 15.83
C THR A 221 6.86 -15.92 15.78
N ASN A 222 8.14 -16.00 16.22
CA ASN A 222 8.82 -17.28 16.32
C ASN A 222 8.10 -18.22 17.31
N ALA A 223 7.59 -17.71 18.44
CA ALA A 223 6.79 -18.51 19.37
C ALA A 223 5.56 -19.15 18.69
N GLN A 224 4.84 -18.39 17.86
CA GLN A 224 3.69 -18.90 17.11
C GLN A 224 4.08 -19.94 16.05
N ILE A 225 5.21 -19.76 15.36
CA ILE A 225 5.72 -20.78 14.42
C ILE A 225 6.05 -22.07 15.18
N GLN A 226 6.63 -21.96 16.39
CA GLN A 226 6.97 -23.11 17.22
C GLN A 226 5.72 -23.84 17.70
N VAL A 227 4.70 -23.12 18.18
CA VAL A 227 3.41 -23.70 18.57
C VAL A 227 2.78 -24.47 17.41
N TRP A 228 2.77 -23.89 16.20
CA TRP A 228 2.24 -24.61 15.03
C TRP A 228 3.07 -25.84 14.65
N ARG A 229 4.40 -25.78 14.76
CA ARG A 229 5.26 -26.94 14.53
C ARG A 229 4.89 -28.10 15.46
N ASP A 230 4.80 -27.80 16.76
CA ASP A 230 4.70 -28.81 17.82
C ASP A 230 3.28 -29.37 17.97
N LEU A 231 2.28 -28.72 17.37
CA LEU A 231 0.92 -29.26 17.31
C LEU A 231 0.91 -30.63 16.58
N PRO A 232 0.30 -31.67 17.19
CA PRO A 232 0.13 -32.95 16.53
C PRO A 232 -0.76 -32.81 15.30
N GLN A 233 -0.60 -33.72 14.34
CA GLN A 233 -1.30 -33.62 13.05
C GLN A 233 -2.83 -33.65 13.22
N GLU A 234 -3.34 -34.36 14.23
CA GLU A 234 -4.77 -34.38 14.56
C GLU A 234 -5.29 -33.00 14.95
N ALA A 235 -4.60 -32.31 15.87
CA ALA A 235 -4.96 -30.97 16.30
C ALA A 235 -4.86 -29.94 15.16
N LYS A 236 -3.91 -30.11 14.23
CA LYS A 236 -3.82 -29.29 13.01
C LYS A 236 -5.05 -29.48 12.10
N ARG A 237 -5.61 -30.70 12.04
CA ARG A 237 -6.84 -31.00 11.30
C ARG A 237 -8.06 -30.42 12.00
N GLU A 238 -8.16 -30.55 13.32
CA GLU A 238 -9.26 -30.00 14.13
C GLU A 238 -9.29 -28.47 14.07
N ALA A 239 -8.12 -27.81 14.07
CA ALA A 239 -8.00 -26.38 13.82
C ALA A 239 -8.43 -25.97 12.40
N GLY A 240 -8.70 -26.94 11.51
CA GLY A 240 -9.12 -26.73 10.13
C GLY A 240 -8.02 -26.17 9.22
N GLY A 241 -6.76 -26.48 9.55
CA GLY A 241 -5.57 -26.05 8.80
C GLY A 241 -4.99 -24.71 9.27
N TRP A 242 -3.80 -24.39 8.78
CA TRP A 242 -3.01 -23.25 9.26
C TRP A 242 -3.71 -21.90 9.06
N ILE A 243 -4.59 -21.78 8.05
CA ILE A 243 -5.33 -20.53 7.77
C ILE A 243 -6.30 -20.23 8.91
N LYS A 244 -7.17 -21.20 9.27
CA LYS A 244 -8.16 -21.03 10.34
C LYS A 244 -7.47 -20.85 11.69
N TRP A 245 -6.41 -21.61 11.92
CA TRP A 245 -5.57 -21.43 13.12
C TRP A 245 -4.97 -20.02 13.19
N ALA A 246 -4.36 -19.53 12.11
CA ALA A 246 -3.77 -18.20 12.07
C ALA A 246 -4.82 -17.08 12.26
N GLN A 247 -6.02 -17.25 11.69
CA GLN A 247 -7.14 -16.32 11.90
C GLN A 247 -7.58 -16.29 13.37
N ALA A 248 -7.75 -17.46 14.00
CA ALA A 248 -8.14 -17.57 15.41
C ALA A 248 -7.11 -16.95 16.37
N GLN A 249 -5.83 -16.94 15.96
CA GLN A 249 -4.74 -16.33 16.71
C GLN A 249 -4.51 -14.85 16.35
N GLY A 250 -5.35 -14.25 15.48
CA GLY A 250 -5.18 -12.87 15.03
C GLY A 250 -3.87 -12.64 14.27
N ILE A 251 -3.35 -13.66 13.57
CA ILE A 251 -2.08 -13.60 12.82
C ILE A 251 -2.37 -13.24 11.36
N ASN A 252 -1.52 -12.39 10.78
CA ASN A 252 -1.56 -12.08 9.36
C ASN A 252 -1.41 -13.37 8.53
N ILE A 253 -2.41 -13.71 7.71
CA ILE A 253 -2.39 -14.94 6.91
C ILE A 253 -1.27 -14.92 5.86
N GLY A 254 -0.82 -13.76 5.38
CA GLY A 254 0.34 -13.65 4.52
C GLY A 254 1.64 -13.99 5.26
N SER A 255 1.81 -13.48 6.47
CA SER A 255 2.96 -13.77 7.33
C SER A 255 2.97 -15.24 7.78
N ALA A 256 1.82 -15.78 8.20
CA ALA A 256 1.64 -17.18 8.52
C ALA A 256 1.90 -18.09 7.30
N GLY A 257 1.36 -17.77 6.13
CA GLY A 257 1.55 -18.55 4.91
C GLY A 257 2.99 -18.57 4.40
N ALA A 258 3.81 -17.60 4.80
CA ALA A 258 5.25 -17.62 4.53
C ALA A 258 5.99 -18.65 5.40
N CYS A 259 5.43 -19.06 6.55
CA CYS A 259 6.09 -19.89 7.55
C CYS A 259 5.43 -21.26 7.78
N LEU A 260 4.12 -21.40 7.52
CA LEU A 260 3.32 -22.56 7.93
C LEU A 260 2.77 -23.36 6.73
N THR A 261 2.56 -24.65 6.94
CA THR A 261 1.82 -25.56 6.06
C THR A 261 0.80 -26.36 6.88
N ASN A 262 -0.16 -27.05 6.23
CA ASN A 262 -1.12 -27.90 6.95
C ASN A 262 -0.48 -29.12 7.64
N THR A 263 0.78 -29.43 7.32
CA THR A 263 1.52 -30.56 7.90
C THR A 263 2.65 -30.11 8.83
N GLY A 264 2.95 -28.80 8.90
CA GLY A 264 4.08 -28.29 9.66
C GLY A 264 4.53 -26.92 9.17
N LEU A 265 5.79 -26.81 8.75
CA LEU A 265 6.41 -25.54 8.37
C LEU A 265 6.83 -25.52 6.91
N THR A 266 6.88 -24.31 6.34
CA THR A 266 7.62 -24.06 5.09
C THR A 266 9.13 -24.11 5.38
N PRO A 267 9.99 -24.23 4.36
CA PRO A 267 11.44 -24.09 4.56
C PRO A 267 11.80 -22.81 5.30
N ARG A 268 11.16 -21.69 4.94
CA ARG A 268 11.36 -20.38 5.58
C ARG A 268 10.92 -20.39 7.06
N GLY A 269 9.82 -21.03 7.39
CA GLY A 269 9.37 -21.20 8.78
C GLY A 269 10.34 -22.06 9.59
N ALA A 270 10.87 -23.13 8.99
CA ALA A 270 11.87 -23.98 9.63
C ALA A 270 13.17 -23.20 9.95
N ILE A 271 13.66 -22.41 8.99
CA ILE A 271 14.85 -21.57 9.14
C ILE A 271 14.66 -20.48 10.20
N ARG A 272 13.47 -19.87 10.27
CA ARG A 272 13.17 -18.83 11.30
C ARG A 272 13.36 -19.33 12.73
N LEU A 273 13.18 -20.63 12.92
CA LEU A 273 13.27 -21.30 14.20
C LEU A 273 14.61 -21.99 14.44
N GLN A 274 15.56 -21.89 13.51
CA GLN A 274 16.94 -22.26 13.79
C GLN A 274 17.54 -21.26 14.80
N PRO A 275 18.32 -21.74 15.78
CA PRO A 275 19.02 -20.88 16.72
C PRO A 275 19.95 -19.92 15.96
N PRO A 276 20.22 -18.71 16.48
CA PRO A 276 20.98 -17.68 15.77
C PRO A 276 22.34 -18.13 15.21
N GLY A 277 23.01 -19.08 15.88
CA GLY A 277 24.28 -19.67 15.43
C GLY A 277 24.16 -20.65 14.26
N GLU A 278 22.96 -21.16 13.97
CA GLU A 278 22.68 -22.07 12.84
C GLU A 278 22.04 -21.35 11.65
N ARG A 279 21.76 -20.03 11.76
CA ARG A 279 21.10 -19.24 10.69
C ARG A 279 21.95 -19.02 9.44
N GLY A 280 23.13 -19.61 9.39
CA GLY A 280 24.10 -19.48 8.30
C GLY A 280 24.72 -18.09 8.21
N THR A 281 25.87 -17.99 7.56
CA THR A 281 26.54 -16.71 7.31
C THR A 281 25.86 -15.96 6.15
N PRO A 282 25.81 -14.61 6.17
CA PRO A 282 25.35 -13.85 5.02
C PRO A 282 26.08 -14.24 3.73
N ILE A 283 25.36 -14.36 2.62
CA ILE A 283 25.96 -14.72 1.33
C ILE A 283 26.99 -13.65 0.92
N ILE A 284 28.18 -14.09 0.52
CA ILE A 284 29.26 -13.23 0.02
C ILE A 284 29.38 -13.28 -1.50
N ASN A 285 30.04 -12.30 -2.12
CA ASN A 285 30.13 -12.21 -3.58
C ASN A 285 30.77 -13.46 -4.20
N MET A 286 31.78 -14.06 -3.55
CA MET A 286 32.41 -15.30 -4.00
C MET A 286 31.40 -16.45 -4.12
N GLN A 287 30.44 -16.55 -3.19
CA GLN A 287 29.38 -17.56 -3.22
C GLN A 287 28.33 -17.26 -4.28
N ILE A 288 28.00 -15.99 -4.51
CA ILE A 288 27.09 -15.59 -5.60
C ILE A 288 27.70 -15.95 -6.96
N GLN A 289 29.01 -15.69 -7.13
CA GLN A 289 29.76 -16.03 -8.34
C GLN A 289 29.82 -17.56 -8.53
N ALA A 290 30.16 -18.31 -7.48
CA ALA A 290 30.18 -19.77 -7.52
C ALA A 290 28.82 -20.37 -7.93
N TRP A 291 27.72 -19.81 -7.45
CA TRP A 291 26.38 -20.22 -7.90
C TRP A 291 26.10 -19.81 -9.34
N GLN A 292 26.52 -18.62 -9.77
CA GLN A 292 26.36 -18.19 -11.16
C GLN A 292 27.04 -19.16 -12.13
N ASP A 293 28.29 -19.51 -11.84
CA ASP A 293 29.18 -20.29 -12.72
C ASP A 293 28.83 -21.79 -12.76
N LEU A 294 28.06 -22.28 -11.80
CA LEU A 294 27.58 -23.68 -11.82
C LEU A 294 26.71 -23.93 -13.07
N PRO A 295 26.98 -25.00 -13.85
CA PRO A 295 26.11 -25.37 -14.97
C PRO A 295 24.73 -25.80 -14.46
N LEU A 296 23.71 -25.68 -15.32
CA LEU A 296 22.31 -25.93 -14.94
C LEU A 296 22.09 -27.34 -14.39
N GLU A 297 22.77 -28.34 -14.94
CA GLU A 297 22.66 -29.73 -14.44
C GLU A 297 23.24 -29.89 -13.03
N ALA A 298 24.40 -29.28 -12.74
CA ALA A 298 24.97 -29.27 -11.40
C ALA A 298 24.07 -28.53 -10.38
N LYS A 299 23.39 -27.45 -10.81
CA LYS A 299 22.38 -26.76 -9.98
C LYS A 299 21.18 -27.67 -9.64
N ARG A 300 20.78 -28.55 -10.57
CA ARG A 300 19.72 -29.54 -10.35
C ARG A 300 20.18 -30.67 -9.43
N GLU A 301 21.39 -31.18 -9.62
CA GLU A 301 22.00 -32.19 -8.74
C GLU A 301 22.16 -31.67 -7.31
N ALA A 302 22.52 -30.39 -7.15
CA ALA A 302 22.55 -29.72 -5.84
C ALA A 302 21.15 -29.57 -5.22
N GLY A 303 20.07 -29.92 -5.94
CA GLY A 303 18.69 -29.83 -5.48
C GLY A 303 18.17 -28.39 -5.37
N GLY A 304 18.73 -27.47 -6.16
CA GLY A 304 18.39 -26.06 -6.18
C GLY A 304 19.15 -25.21 -5.17
N TRP A 305 19.02 -23.88 -5.29
CA TRP A 305 19.83 -22.92 -4.54
C TRP A 305 19.65 -23.03 -3.02
N ILE A 306 18.48 -23.49 -2.56
CA ILE A 306 18.18 -23.66 -1.12
C ILE A 306 19.09 -24.73 -0.51
N ARG A 307 19.10 -25.94 -1.09
CA ARG A 307 19.92 -27.05 -0.59
C ARG A 307 21.41 -26.75 -0.72
N TRP A 308 21.80 -26.13 -1.82
CA TRP A 308 23.17 -25.67 -2.01
C TRP A 308 23.58 -24.64 -0.94
N ALA A 309 22.76 -23.62 -0.69
CA ALA A 309 23.03 -22.61 0.34
C ALA A 309 23.10 -23.22 1.74
N GLN A 310 22.21 -24.18 2.06
CA GLN A 310 22.24 -24.91 3.33
C GLN A 310 23.55 -25.72 3.49
N ALA A 311 23.97 -26.44 2.46
CA ALA A 311 25.22 -27.22 2.49
C ALA A 311 26.46 -26.35 2.71
N GLN A 312 26.41 -25.10 2.26
CA GLN A 312 27.46 -24.10 2.43
C GLN A 312 27.32 -23.27 3.72
N GLY A 313 26.34 -23.59 4.58
CA GLY A 313 26.08 -22.82 5.80
C GLY A 313 25.69 -21.37 5.52
N ILE A 314 25.06 -21.08 4.38
CA ILE A 314 24.66 -19.73 3.97
C ILE A 314 23.26 -19.42 4.49
N ASN A 315 23.07 -18.21 5.01
CA ASN A 315 21.77 -17.71 5.41
C ASN A 315 20.81 -17.67 4.20
N ILE A 316 19.71 -18.39 4.30
CA ILE A 316 18.77 -18.59 3.19
C ILE A 316 18.03 -17.31 2.82
N ASP A 317 17.74 -16.40 3.76
CA ASP A 317 17.15 -15.11 3.42
C ASP A 317 18.13 -14.28 2.57
N SER A 318 19.41 -14.24 2.97
CA SER A 318 20.45 -13.56 2.20
C SER A 318 20.69 -14.18 0.82
N ALA A 319 20.68 -15.52 0.73
CA ALA A 319 20.80 -16.25 -0.52
C ALA A 319 19.57 -16.04 -1.42
N SER A 320 18.36 -15.99 -0.86
CA SER A 320 17.13 -15.74 -1.62
C SER A 320 17.11 -14.38 -2.31
N ALA A 321 17.79 -13.40 -1.70
CA ALA A 321 17.93 -12.07 -2.29
C ALA A 321 18.87 -12.08 -3.52
N CYS A 322 19.75 -13.07 -3.67
CA CYS A 322 20.78 -13.10 -4.70
C CYS A 322 20.63 -14.24 -5.73
N LEU A 323 20.02 -15.37 -5.35
CA LEU A 323 20.07 -16.62 -6.11
C LEU A 323 18.68 -17.04 -6.63
N THR A 324 18.67 -17.74 -7.76
CA THR A 324 17.52 -18.48 -8.29
C THR A 324 17.95 -19.90 -8.66
N ASN A 325 17.02 -20.81 -8.92
CA ASN A 325 17.38 -22.19 -9.32
C ASN A 325 18.13 -22.26 -10.67
N THR A 326 18.05 -21.21 -11.49
CA THR A 326 18.69 -21.16 -12.81
C THR A 326 19.92 -20.24 -12.85
N GLY A 327 20.11 -19.37 -11.84
CA GLY A 327 21.20 -18.40 -11.82
C GLY A 327 21.00 -17.39 -10.70
N LEU A 328 20.97 -16.11 -11.05
CA LEU A 328 20.89 -15.01 -10.07
C LEU A 328 19.56 -14.27 -10.15
N THR A 329 19.20 -13.62 -9.04
CA THR A 329 18.18 -12.57 -9.05
C THR A 329 18.77 -11.29 -9.68
N PRO A 330 17.94 -10.28 -10.03
CA PRO A 330 18.45 -8.98 -10.44
C PRO A 330 19.38 -8.35 -9.40
N SER A 331 19.05 -8.49 -8.11
CA SER A 331 19.89 -7.99 -7.01
C SER A 331 21.21 -8.76 -6.90
N GLY A 332 21.22 -10.08 -7.11
CA GLY A 332 22.43 -10.89 -7.16
C GLY A 332 23.34 -10.49 -8.34
N ALA A 333 22.75 -10.25 -9.51
CA ALA A 333 23.49 -9.79 -10.69
C ALA A 333 24.11 -8.40 -10.48
N ILE A 334 23.34 -7.43 -9.96
CA ILE A 334 23.86 -6.10 -9.60
C ILE A 334 25.00 -6.21 -8.57
N ARG A 335 24.86 -7.15 -7.62
CA ARG A 335 25.88 -7.37 -6.59
C ARG A 335 27.17 -7.95 -7.16
N LEU A 336 27.18 -8.57 -8.34
CA LEU A 336 28.40 -9.03 -9.00
C LEU A 336 28.98 -8.05 -10.02
N GLN A 337 28.28 -6.95 -10.31
CA GLN A 337 28.84 -5.91 -11.19
C GLN A 337 30.11 -5.29 -10.57
N PRO A 338 31.11 -4.96 -11.41
CA PRO A 338 32.28 -4.19 -11.00
C PRO A 338 31.87 -2.91 -10.27
N PRO A 339 32.66 -2.40 -9.31
CA PRO A 339 32.34 -1.16 -8.58
C PRO A 339 32.02 0.03 -9.49
N GLY A 340 32.62 0.11 -10.69
CA GLY A 340 32.35 1.15 -11.68
C GLY A 340 31.01 1.00 -12.44
N GLU A 341 30.41 -0.20 -12.46
CA GLU A 341 29.12 -0.48 -13.10
C GLU A 341 27.95 -0.53 -12.11
N ARG A 342 28.23 -0.62 -10.80
CA ARG A 342 27.20 -0.66 -9.75
C ARG A 342 26.38 0.63 -9.63
N GLY A 343 26.85 1.70 -10.26
CA GLY A 343 26.33 3.05 -10.12
C GLY A 343 26.48 3.60 -8.70
N THR A 344 26.59 4.91 -8.57
CA THR A 344 26.65 5.56 -7.26
C THR A 344 25.26 5.63 -6.64
N PRO A 345 25.14 5.56 -5.30
CA PRO A 345 23.86 5.83 -4.64
C PRO A 345 23.35 7.21 -5.06
N ILE A 346 22.04 7.30 -5.33
CA ILE A 346 21.46 8.58 -5.72
C ILE A 346 21.61 9.60 -4.59
N THR A 347 22.06 10.81 -4.95
CA THR A 347 22.25 11.93 -4.03
C THR A 347 21.00 12.82 -3.98
N ASN A 348 20.84 13.61 -2.91
CA ASN A 348 19.72 14.55 -2.81
C ASN A 348 19.75 15.58 -3.94
N GLN A 349 20.94 15.98 -4.41
CA GLN A 349 21.09 16.85 -5.57
C GLN A 349 20.51 16.22 -6.85
N GLN A 350 20.76 14.92 -7.07
CA GLN A 350 20.22 14.19 -8.22
C GLN A 350 18.71 13.96 -8.09
N ILE A 351 18.19 13.76 -6.88
CA ILE A 351 16.73 13.65 -6.66
C ILE A 351 16.05 15.00 -6.99
N ARG A 352 16.60 16.14 -6.54
CA ARG A 352 16.11 17.49 -6.90
C ARG A 352 16.22 17.75 -8.40
N ALA A 353 17.36 17.44 -9.00
CA ALA A 353 17.57 17.62 -10.45
C ALA A 353 16.55 16.84 -11.28
N TRP A 354 16.15 15.64 -10.85
CA TRP A 354 15.07 14.90 -11.51
C TRP A 354 13.69 15.48 -11.20
N GLN A 355 13.43 15.95 -9.97
CA GLN A 355 12.17 16.59 -9.60
C GLN A 355 11.91 17.83 -10.47
N ASP A 356 12.90 18.71 -10.57
CA ASP A 356 12.83 20.02 -11.24
C ASP A 356 12.85 19.91 -12.78
N LEU A 357 13.17 18.73 -13.31
CA LEU A 357 13.18 18.50 -14.75
C LEU A 357 11.73 18.59 -15.32
N PRO A 358 11.49 19.36 -16.39
CA PRO A 358 10.20 19.42 -17.07
C PRO A 358 9.77 18.04 -17.59
N LEU A 359 8.46 17.80 -17.72
CA LEU A 359 7.94 16.51 -18.15
C LEU A 359 8.41 16.14 -19.56
N GLU A 360 8.55 17.13 -20.43
CA GLU A 360 9.05 17.00 -21.80
C GLU A 360 10.50 16.50 -21.80
N ALA A 361 11.37 17.11 -20.98
CA ALA A 361 12.76 16.68 -20.83
C ALA A 361 12.88 15.29 -20.18
N LYS A 362 11.97 14.92 -19.27
CA LYS A 362 11.89 13.56 -18.70
C LYS A 362 11.53 12.51 -19.76
N ASN A 363 10.66 12.87 -20.70
CA ASN A 363 10.27 12.02 -21.82
C ASN A 363 11.43 11.87 -22.81
N GLU A 364 12.15 12.94 -23.13
CA GLU A 364 13.35 12.92 -23.98
C GLU A 364 14.48 12.08 -23.38
N ALA A 365 14.66 12.15 -22.06
CA ALA A 365 15.60 11.29 -21.34
C ALA A 365 15.19 9.80 -21.37
N GLY A 366 13.98 9.48 -21.84
CA GLY A 366 13.45 8.12 -21.95
C GLY A 366 13.11 7.48 -20.60
N GLY A 367 12.80 8.30 -19.60
CA GLY A 367 12.41 7.88 -18.25
C GLY A 367 13.56 7.85 -17.23
N CYS A 368 13.21 7.75 -15.94
CA CYS A 368 14.14 7.94 -14.83
C CYS A 368 15.29 6.92 -14.81
N ILE A 369 15.05 5.71 -15.34
CA ILE A 369 16.06 4.64 -15.40
C ILE A 369 17.16 4.97 -16.42
N LYS A 370 16.80 5.43 -17.61
CA LYS A 370 17.78 5.80 -18.65
C LYS A 370 18.58 7.04 -18.24
N TRP A 371 17.88 8.02 -17.67
CA TRP A 371 18.51 9.20 -17.09
C TRP A 371 19.51 8.85 -15.98
N ALA A 372 19.13 7.94 -15.06
CA ALA A 372 20.01 7.48 -14.00
C ALA A 372 21.22 6.70 -14.51
N GLN A 373 21.03 5.85 -15.52
CA GLN A 373 22.12 5.13 -16.18
C GLN A 373 23.13 6.08 -16.84
N ALA A 374 22.65 7.12 -17.53
CA ALA A 374 23.52 8.13 -18.15
C ALA A 374 24.39 8.89 -17.14
N GLN A 375 23.94 8.95 -15.88
CA GLN A 375 24.67 9.60 -14.78
C GLN A 375 25.42 8.60 -13.87
N GLY A 376 25.46 7.32 -14.26
CA GLY A 376 26.10 6.29 -13.45
C GLY A 376 25.47 6.15 -12.07
N ILE A 377 24.15 6.33 -11.93
CA ILE A 377 23.41 6.17 -10.68
C ILE A 377 22.92 4.73 -10.55
N ASN A 378 22.97 4.18 -9.35
CA ASN A 378 22.47 2.86 -9.03
C ASN A 378 20.96 2.76 -9.32
N ILE A 379 20.58 1.83 -10.21
CA ILE A 379 19.18 1.61 -10.62
C ILE A 379 18.26 1.27 -9.44
N GLY A 380 18.78 0.56 -8.43
CA GLY A 380 18.05 0.26 -7.21
C GLY A 380 17.68 1.52 -6.43
N SER A 381 18.65 2.42 -6.24
CA SER A 381 18.41 3.74 -5.66
C SER A 381 17.44 4.57 -6.51
N THR A 382 17.60 4.58 -7.83
CA THR A 382 16.67 5.26 -8.74
C THR A 382 15.22 4.78 -8.57
N ARG A 383 14.98 3.47 -8.51
CA ARG A 383 13.63 2.92 -8.31
C ARG A 383 13.06 3.21 -6.92
N MET A 384 13.94 3.34 -5.93
CA MET A 384 13.52 3.65 -4.57
C MET A 384 13.04 5.09 -4.44
N PHE A 385 13.68 6.04 -5.13
CA PHE A 385 13.44 7.48 -4.93
C PHE A 385 12.74 8.19 -6.12
N LEU A 386 12.81 7.66 -7.35
CA LEU A 386 12.32 8.34 -8.56
C LEU A 386 11.20 7.56 -9.27
N THR A 387 10.31 8.31 -9.91
CA THR A 387 9.34 7.81 -10.90
C THR A 387 9.59 8.48 -12.26
N ASN A 388 8.99 7.99 -13.34
CA ASN A 388 9.18 8.61 -14.66
C ASN A 388 8.67 10.06 -14.75
N SER A 389 7.74 10.45 -13.88
CA SER A 389 7.15 11.80 -13.85
C SER A 389 7.68 12.67 -12.71
N GLY A 390 8.31 12.09 -11.69
CA GLY A 390 8.78 12.83 -10.52
C GLY A 390 9.42 11.91 -9.48
N LEU A 391 8.95 11.98 -8.23
CA LEU A 391 9.53 11.24 -7.10
C LEU A 391 8.59 10.11 -6.64
N THR A 392 9.16 9.12 -5.97
CA THR A 392 8.38 8.18 -5.13
C THR A 392 8.10 8.83 -3.77
N PRO A 393 7.21 8.25 -2.94
CA PRO A 393 7.03 8.72 -1.56
C PRO A 393 8.34 8.79 -0.77
N PHE A 394 9.23 7.80 -0.92
CA PHE A 394 10.56 7.80 -0.30
C PHE A 394 11.48 8.88 -0.88
N GLY A 395 11.34 9.21 -2.17
CA GLY A 395 12.07 10.31 -2.81
C GLY A 395 11.67 11.66 -2.24
N THR A 396 10.37 11.86 -2.04
CA THR A 396 9.82 13.06 -1.43
C THR A 396 10.21 13.17 0.04
N GLU A 397 10.16 12.06 0.82
CA GLU A 397 10.57 12.02 2.23
C GLU A 397 12.06 12.30 2.43
N ARG A 398 12.89 11.92 1.44
CA ARG A 398 14.34 12.08 1.51
C ARG A 398 14.83 13.52 1.21
N LEU A 399 14.01 14.32 0.53
CA LEU A 399 14.34 15.70 0.16
C LEU A 399 13.84 16.71 1.18
#